data_AF-A0A3D4Z2M7-F1
#
_entry.id   AF-A0A3D4Z2M7-F1
#
_cell.length_a   1.000
_cell.length_b   1.000
_cell.length_c   1.000
_cell.angle_alpha   90.00
_cell.angle_beta   90.00
_cell.angle_gamma   90.00
#
_symmetry.space_group_name_H-M   'P 1'
#
loop_
_entity.id
_entity.type
_entity.pdbx_description
1 polymer ?
#
loop_
_entity_poly.entity_id
_entity_poly.type
_entity_poly.pdbx_seq_one_letter_code
_entity_poly.pdbx_strand_id
1 'polypeptide(L)'
;IEKLLVVDAEGNLKGMITIKDIEKTEKNPFAVKDSLGRLLVGAAIGVGEEAIKRTEALLKAGVDVLTIDTAHGHTRSVMETIQAVKARFPKIPLIAGNIATESAVQDLAKCGADGLKVGMGPGSICTTRMVAGVGVPQLTAILRCARAAKDLHIPLIADGGI
;
A
#
# COMPACT_ATOMS: atom_id res chain seq x y z
N ILE A 1 -8.46 -14.18 -35.40
CA ILE A 1 -9.40 -13.29 -34.67
C ILE A 1 -8.65 -12.74 -33.47
N GLU A 2 -8.18 -11.49 -33.49
CA GLU A 2 -7.34 -10.95 -32.40
C GLU A 2 -8.14 -10.46 -31.17
N LYS A 3 -9.45 -10.26 -31.36
CA LYS A 3 -10.38 -9.71 -30.37
C LYS A 3 -11.66 -10.52 -30.39
N LEU A 4 -12.11 -10.95 -29.22
CA LEU A 4 -13.37 -11.65 -29.00
C LEU A 4 -14.29 -10.74 -28.21
N LEU A 5 -15.44 -10.37 -28.78
CA LEU A 5 -16.45 -9.57 -28.08
C LEU A 5 -17.29 -10.47 -27.17
N VAL A 6 -17.59 -9.99 -25.97
CA VAL A 6 -18.46 -10.66 -25.00
C VAL A 6 -19.78 -9.90 -24.98
N VAL A 7 -20.88 -10.59 -25.25
CA VAL A 7 -22.24 -10.03 -25.28
C VAL A 7 -23.14 -10.72 -24.27
N ASP A 8 -24.21 -10.05 -23.82
CA ASP A 8 -25.30 -10.69 -23.07
C ASP A 8 -26.29 -11.44 -23.98
N ALA A 9 -27.34 -12.02 -23.40
CA ALA A 9 -28.34 -12.81 -24.11
C ALA A 9 -29.13 -11.98 -25.13
N GLU A 10 -29.23 -10.68 -24.90
CA GLU A 10 -29.90 -9.70 -25.78
C GLU A 10 -28.96 -9.13 -26.85
N GLY A 11 -27.68 -9.54 -26.87
CA GLY A 11 -26.68 -9.10 -27.86
C GLY A 11 -25.99 -7.77 -27.53
N ASN A 12 -26.16 -7.23 -26.33
CA ASN A 12 -25.48 -6.01 -25.92
C ASN A 12 -24.02 -6.29 -25.53
N LEU A 13 -23.10 -5.44 -25.98
CA LEU A 13 -21.69 -5.55 -25.66
C LEU A 13 -21.42 -5.37 -24.15
N LYS A 14 -20.82 -6.39 -23.53
CA LYS A 14 -20.37 -6.36 -22.12
C LYS A 14 -18.86 -6.24 -21.97
N GLY A 15 -18.10 -6.62 -22.99
CA GLY A 15 -16.64 -6.54 -22.92
C GLY A 15 -15.95 -7.13 -24.14
N MET A 16 -14.63 -7.24 -24.03
CA MET A 16 -13.78 -7.77 -25.09
C MET A 16 -12.57 -8.45 -24.47
N ILE A 17 -12.21 -9.61 -25.01
CA ILE A 17 -10.99 -10.36 -24.67
C ILE A 17 -10.04 -10.25 -25.85
N THR A 18 -8.76 -10.00 -25.60
CA THR A 18 -7.75 -9.93 -26.67
C THR A 18 -6.78 -11.11 -26.58
N ILE A 19 -6.26 -11.56 -27.72
CA ILE A 19 -5.19 -12.59 -27.75
C ILE A 19 -3.98 -12.13 -26.94
N LYS A 20 -3.66 -10.83 -26.97
CA LYS A 20 -2.53 -10.27 -26.21
C LYS A 20 -2.67 -10.49 -24.70
N ASP A 21 -3.89 -10.45 -24.15
CA ASP A 21 -4.10 -10.68 -22.72
C ASP A 21 -3.88 -12.15 -22.33
N ILE A 22 -4.24 -13.08 -23.23
CA ILE A 22 -3.97 -14.51 -23.07
C ILE A 22 -2.47 -14.75 -23.11
N GLU A 23 -1.77 -14.26 -24.14
CA GLU A 23 -0.32 -14.39 -24.26
C GLU A 23 0.43 -13.79 -23.06
N LYS A 24 0.01 -12.62 -22.57
CA LYS A 24 0.60 -11.99 -21.39
C LYS A 24 0.41 -12.85 -20.14
N THR A 25 -0.73 -13.52 -20.02
CA THR A 25 -1.03 -14.40 -18.89
C THR A 25 -0.18 -15.66 -18.92
N GLU A 26 0.00 -16.28 -20.08
CA GLU A 26 0.91 -17.43 -20.25
C GLU A 26 2.37 -17.05 -20.02
N LYS A 27 2.80 -15.89 -20.53
CA LYS A 27 4.17 -15.39 -20.34
C LYS A 27 4.48 -14.99 -18.90
N ASN A 28 3.46 -14.61 -18.12
CA ASN A 28 3.61 -14.13 -16.74
C ASN A 28 2.69 -14.91 -15.78
N PRO A 29 2.95 -16.21 -15.54
CA PRO A 29 2.08 -17.05 -14.74
C PRO A 29 2.02 -16.64 -13.26
N PHE A 30 3.04 -15.93 -12.78
CA PHE A 30 3.14 -15.42 -11.41
C PHE A 30 2.73 -13.94 -11.28
N ALA A 31 2.09 -13.36 -12.30
CA ALA A 31 1.61 -11.98 -12.24
C ALA A 31 0.59 -11.81 -11.10
N VAL A 32 0.80 -10.78 -10.27
CA VAL A 32 -0.12 -10.46 -9.18
C VAL A 32 -1.34 -9.73 -9.76
N LYS A 33 -2.50 -10.37 -9.67
CA LYS A 33 -3.75 -9.92 -10.29
C LYS A 33 -4.90 -9.93 -9.30
N ASP A 34 -5.91 -9.09 -9.55
CA ASP A 34 -7.19 -9.13 -8.84
C ASP A 34 -8.07 -10.29 -9.32
N SER A 35 -9.26 -10.41 -8.72
CA SER A 35 -10.26 -11.43 -9.08
C SER A 35 -10.81 -11.30 -10.51
N LEU A 36 -10.60 -10.15 -11.16
CA LEU A 36 -11.01 -9.89 -12.55
C LEU A 36 -9.86 -10.11 -13.54
N GLY A 37 -8.68 -10.54 -13.07
CA GLY A 37 -7.50 -10.78 -13.89
C GLY A 37 -6.71 -9.52 -14.25
N ARG A 38 -7.03 -8.36 -13.65
CA ARG A 38 -6.30 -7.10 -13.83
C ARG A 38 -5.09 -7.07 -12.91
N LEU A 39 -4.01 -6.40 -13.30
CA LEU A 39 -2.83 -6.26 -12.44
C LEU A 39 -3.18 -5.45 -11.19
N LEU A 40 -2.67 -5.86 -10.03
CA LEU A 40 -2.84 -5.07 -8.80
C LEU A 40 -2.07 -3.76 -8.88
N VAL A 41 -2.68 -2.69 -8.37
CA VAL A 41 -2.11 -1.34 -8.32
C VAL A 41 -2.17 -0.80 -6.90
N GLY A 42 -1.03 -0.31 -6.43
CA GLY A 42 -0.93 0.46 -5.19
C GLY A 42 -0.73 1.95 -5.46
N ALA A 43 -1.20 2.80 -4.54
CA ALA A 43 -0.98 4.25 -4.63
C ALA A 43 -0.68 4.89 -3.27
N ALA A 44 0.14 5.94 -3.28
CA ALA A 44 0.46 6.73 -2.11
C ALA A 44 -0.51 7.89 -1.89
N ILE A 45 -0.80 8.15 -0.62
CA ILE A 45 -1.53 9.31 -0.12
C ILE A 45 -0.73 10.00 0.99
N GLY A 46 -1.02 11.27 1.23
CA GLY A 46 -0.48 12.02 2.37
C GLY A 46 -1.34 11.85 3.63
N VAL A 47 -1.49 12.93 4.39
CA VAL A 47 -2.31 12.99 5.63
C VAL A 47 -3.37 14.08 5.56
N GLY A 48 -4.37 14.00 6.43
CA GLY A 48 -5.42 15.02 6.57
C GLY A 48 -6.54 14.91 5.52
N GLU A 49 -7.34 15.96 5.39
CA GLU A 49 -8.55 15.93 4.54
C GLU A 49 -8.26 15.68 3.06
N GLU A 50 -7.17 16.24 2.54
CA GLU A 50 -6.75 16.03 1.15
C GLU A 50 -6.41 14.57 0.87
N ALA A 51 -5.89 13.83 1.87
CA ALA A 51 -5.66 12.39 1.74
C ALA A 51 -6.97 11.62 1.57
N ILE A 52 -8.05 12.07 2.22
CA ILE A 52 -9.37 11.44 2.10
C ILE A 52 -9.97 11.68 0.72
N LYS A 53 -9.92 12.91 0.21
CA LYS A 53 -10.38 13.23 -1.15
C LYS A 53 -9.59 12.45 -2.21
N ARG A 54 -8.26 12.39 -2.05
CA ARG A 54 -7.39 11.60 -2.93
C ARG A 54 -7.72 10.12 -2.87
N THR A 55 -7.99 9.58 -1.67
CA THR A 55 -8.40 8.18 -1.48
C THR A 55 -9.65 7.86 -2.28
N GLU A 56 -10.68 8.69 -2.19
CA GLU A 56 -11.93 8.50 -2.94
C GLU A 56 -11.69 8.47 -4.46
N ALA A 57 -10.88 9.42 -4.97
CA ALA A 57 -10.53 9.47 -6.39
C ALA A 57 -9.75 8.22 -6.85
N LEU A 58 -8.81 7.74 -6.04
CA LEU A 58 -8.01 6.55 -6.34
C LEU A 58 -8.87 5.27 -6.31
N LEU A 59 -9.78 5.15 -5.34
CA LEU A 59 -10.72 4.03 -5.28
C LEU A 59 -11.64 4.00 -6.49
N LYS A 60 -12.14 5.16 -6.93
CA LYS A 60 -12.92 5.27 -8.17
C LYS A 60 -12.12 4.85 -9.40
N ALA A 61 -10.81 5.08 -9.40
CA ALA A 61 -9.90 4.63 -10.46
C ALA A 61 -9.54 3.13 -10.36
N GLY A 62 -9.94 2.44 -9.28
CA GLY A 62 -9.72 1.01 -9.09
C GLY A 62 -8.38 0.64 -8.46
N VAL A 63 -7.84 1.48 -7.57
CA VAL A 63 -6.66 1.10 -6.75
C VAL A 63 -7.00 -0.06 -5.81
N ASP A 64 -6.04 -0.97 -5.60
CA ASP A 64 -6.22 -2.17 -4.79
C ASP A 64 -5.63 -2.03 -3.38
N VAL A 65 -4.63 -1.16 -3.20
CA VAL A 65 -3.98 -0.91 -1.91
C VAL A 65 -3.50 0.53 -1.81
N LEU A 66 -3.60 1.11 -0.61
CA LEU A 66 -3.10 2.45 -0.33
C LEU A 66 -1.91 2.42 0.62
N THR A 67 -1.02 3.40 0.50
CA THR A 67 0.02 3.66 1.49
C THR A 67 -0.01 5.12 1.93
N ILE A 68 -0.06 5.37 3.24
CA ILE A 68 0.26 6.70 3.79
C ILE A 68 1.78 6.82 3.79
N ASP A 69 2.30 7.70 2.95
CA ASP A 69 3.74 7.85 2.74
C ASP A 69 4.24 9.15 3.39
N THR A 70 5.00 8.99 4.47
CA THR A 70 5.60 10.09 5.21
C THR A 70 7.01 9.70 5.67
N ALA A 71 7.89 10.68 5.87
CA ALA A 71 9.21 10.40 6.42
C ALA A 71 9.14 9.82 7.85
N HIS A 72 8.13 10.22 8.64
CA HIS A 72 7.87 9.71 9.98
C HIS A 72 6.37 9.47 10.21
N GLY A 73 5.98 8.21 10.21
CA GLY A 73 4.61 7.75 10.32
C GLY A 73 4.06 7.71 11.76
N HIS A 74 4.92 7.74 12.79
CA HIS A 74 4.46 7.69 14.18
C HIS A 74 4.03 9.08 14.68
N THR A 75 3.02 9.63 14.02
CA THR A 75 2.51 10.97 14.28
C THR A 75 1.00 10.96 14.44
N ARG A 76 0.47 11.95 15.15
CA ARG A 76 -0.96 12.11 15.37
C ARG A 76 -1.75 12.23 14.06
N SER A 77 -1.24 13.01 13.11
CA SER A 77 -1.90 13.22 11.82
C SER A 77 -2.02 11.94 11.00
N VAL A 78 -1.02 11.06 11.05
CA VAL A 78 -1.07 9.74 10.39
C VAL A 78 -2.10 8.85 11.08
N MET A 79 -2.08 8.77 12.42
CA MET A 79 -3.05 7.97 13.18
C MET A 79 -4.50 8.40 12.91
N GLU A 80 -4.77 9.72 12.94
CA GLU A 80 -6.09 10.28 12.62
C GLU A 80 -6.48 10.00 11.16
N THR A 81 -5.53 10.06 10.23
CA THR A 81 -5.78 9.74 8.81
C THR A 81 -6.11 8.27 8.62
N ILE A 82 -5.40 7.33 9.27
CA ILE A 82 -5.69 5.90 9.23
C ILE A 82 -7.13 5.66 9.68
N GLN A 83 -7.50 6.18 10.86
CA GLN A 83 -8.84 6.03 11.41
C GLN A 83 -9.92 6.59 10.47
N ALA A 84 -9.69 7.79 9.91
CA ALA A 84 -10.62 8.42 8.97
C ALA A 84 -10.79 7.63 7.66
N VAL A 85 -9.68 7.12 7.09
CA VAL A 85 -9.72 6.27 5.89
C VAL A 85 -10.47 4.97 6.19
N LYS A 86 -10.14 4.27 7.27
CA LYS A 86 -10.77 3.00 7.61
C LYS A 86 -12.24 3.15 8.01
N ALA A 87 -12.63 4.28 8.59
CA ALA A 87 -14.04 4.58 8.88
C ALA A 87 -14.88 4.76 7.60
N ARG A 88 -14.34 5.42 6.57
CA ARG A 88 -15.07 5.68 5.31
C ARG A 88 -14.93 4.55 4.29
N PHE A 89 -13.78 3.91 4.25
CA PHE A 89 -13.39 2.91 3.27
C PHE A 89 -12.86 1.66 3.97
N PRO A 90 -13.68 0.94 4.76
CA PRO A 90 -13.20 -0.13 5.63
C PRO A 90 -12.56 -1.31 4.89
N LYS A 91 -12.88 -1.48 3.60
CA LYS A 91 -12.43 -2.60 2.78
C LYS A 91 -11.08 -2.39 2.11
N ILE A 92 -10.59 -1.14 1.97
CA ILE A 92 -9.31 -0.91 1.30
C ILE A 92 -8.17 -1.29 2.26
N PRO A 93 -7.21 -2.13 1.82
CA PRO A 93 -5.98 -2.34 2.55
C PRO A 93 -5.17 -1.06 2.60
N LEU A 94 -4.72 -0.70 3.80
CA LEU A 94 -4.00 0.53 4.08
C LEU A 94 -2.66 0.23 4.76
N ILE A 95 -1.57 0.53 4.07
CA ILE A 95 -0.21 0.48 4.59
C ILE A 95 0.12 1.84 5.20
N ALA A 96 0.79 1.85 6.36
CA ALA A 96 1.23 3.10 6.98
C ALA A 96 2.73 3.09 7.28
N GLY A 97 3.37 4.25 7.09
CA GLY A 97 4.78 4.42 7.39
C GLY A 97 5.29 5.83 7.10
N ASN A 98 6.58 6.09 7.26
CA ASN A 98 7.61 5.13 7.69
C ASN A 98 7.81 5.10 9.21
N ILE A 99 8.08 3.93 9.75
CA ILE A 99 8.34 3.73 11.18
C ILE A 99 9.67 3.03 11.42
N ALA A 100 10.16 3.07 12.67
CA ALA A 100 11.42 2.42 13.05
C ALA A 100 11.42 1.87 14.49
N THR A 101 10.26 1.85 15.17
CA THR A 101 10.11 1.50 16.58
C THR A 101 8.96 0.53 16.82
N GLU A 102 9.05 -0.26 17.88
CA GLU A 102 8.00 -1.19 18.33
C GLU A 102 6.71 -0.46 18.72
N SER A 103 6.82 0.69 19.40
CA SER A 103 5.67 1.50 19.79
C SER A 103 4.86 1.98 18.59
N ALA A 104 5.56 2.40 17.53
CA ALA A 104 4.91 2.85 16.30
C ALA A 104 4.12 1.71 15.63
N VAL A 105 4.64 0.48 15.66
CA VAL A 105 3.93 -0.70 15.17
C VAL A 105 2.62 -0.87 15.93
N GLN A 106 2.67 -0.87 17.26
CA GLN A 106 1.48 -1.05 18.09
C GLN A 106 0.44 0.04 17.87
N ASP A 107 0.85 1.31 17.84
CA ASP A 107 -0.06 2.43 17.74
C ASP A 107 -0.73 2.53 16.37
N LEU A 108 0.04 2.35 15.29
CA LEU A 108 -0.53 2.38 13.93
C LEU A 108 -1.41 1.16 13.64
N ALA A 109 -1.03 -0.02 14.15
CA ALA A 109 -1.86 -1.22 14.07
C ALA A 109 -3.20 -1.02 14.80
N LYS A 110 -3.19 -0.47 16.02
CA LYS A 110 -4.41 -0.16 16.79
C LYS A 110 -5.33 0.84 16.07
N CYS A 111 -4.76 1.74 15.28
CA CYS A 111 -5.55 2.68 14.47
C CYS A 111 -6.23 2.02 13.26
N GLY A 112 -5.82 0.80 12.89
CA GLY A 112 -6.41 0.02 11.80
C GLY A 112 -5.56 -0.02 10.52
N ALA A 113 -4.26 0.25 10.60
CA ALA A 113 -3.37 -0.05 9.48
C ALA A 113 -3.33 -1.57 9.24
N ASP A 114 -3.36 -2.00 7.97
CA ASP A 114 -3.33 -3.41 7.57
C ASP A 114 -1.90 -3.90 7.25
N GLY A 115 -0.96 -2.98 7.12
CA GLY A 115 0.46 -3.24 6.87
C GLY A 115 1.31 -2.03 7.27
N LEU A 116 2.60 -2.24 7.51
CA LEU A 116 3.49 -1.16 7.94
C LEU A 116 4.79 -1.11 7.15
N LYS A 117 5.25 0.10 6.82
CA LYS A 117 6.51 0.36 6.12
C LYS A 117 7.60 0.79 7.10
N VAL A 118 8.70 0.04 7.12
CA VAL A 118 9.81 0.20 8.08
C VAL A 118 11.05 0.74 7.40
N GLY A 119 11.56 1.86 7.91
CA GLY A 119 12.83 2.44 7.48
C GLY A 119 12.84 3.96 7.55
N MET A 120 13.83 4.53 8.26
CA MET A 120 13.99 5.98 8.37
C MET A 120 15.45 6.36 8.11
N GLY A 121 15.69 7.00 6.95
CA GLY A 121 17.03 7.32 6.48
C GLY A 121 17.88 6.23 5.79
N PRO A 122 17.43 4.98 5.54
CA PRO A 122 18.31 3.94 4.98
C PRO A 122 18.45 3.99 3.45
N GLY A 123 17.57 4.71 2.75
CA GLY A 123 17.57 4.78 1.29
C GLY A 123 18.85 5.43 0.74
N SER A 124 19.32 4.95 -0.42
CA SER A 124 20.57 5.40 -1.06
C SER A 124 20.60 6.90 -1.37
N ILE A 125 19.45 7.48 -1.73
CA ILE A 125 19.28 8.92 -1.98
C ILE A 125 18.66 9.68 -0.81
N CYS A 126 18.37 9.00 0.30
CA CYS A 126 17.64 9.60 1.42
C CYS A 126 18.57 10.49 2.25
N THR A 127 18.30 11.79 2.25
CA THR A 127 19.11 12.78 2.99
C THR A 127 18.63 13.00 4.42
N THR A 128 17.60 12.30 4.90
CA THR A 128 17.02 12.51 6.24
C THR A 128 18.06 12.41 7.35
N ARG A 129 18.98 11.42 7.28
CA ARG A 129 20.08 11.31 8.25
C ARG A 129 21.02 12.51 8.23
N MET A 130 21.31 13.04 7.04
CA MET A 130 22.23 14.16 6.85
C MET A 130 21.60 15.50 7.25
N VAL A 131 20.33 15.71 6.92
CA VAL A 131 19.64 16.99 7.09
C VAL A 131 18.97 17.09 8.47
N ALA A 132 18.20 16.08 8.86
CA ALA A 132 17.47 16.09 10.12
C ALA A 132 18.32 15.55 11.30
N GLY A 133 19.48 14.94 11.03
CA GLY A 133 20.31 14.30 12.04
C GLY A 133 19.69 13.05 12.65
N VAL A 134 18.57 12.56 12.10
CA VAL A 134 17.79 11.44 12.64
C VAL A 134 17.71 10.32 11.62
N GLY A 135 17.94 9.09 12.08
CA GLY A 135 17.70 7.87 11.32
C GLY A 135 18.02 6.64 12.17
N VAL A 136 17.59 5.48 11.70
CA VAL A 136 17.78 4.21 12.42
C VAL A 136 18.46 3.22 11.48
N PRO A 137 19.50 2.48 11.93
CA PRO A 137 20.07 1.39 11.13
C PRO A 137 18.98 0.40 10.71
N GLN A 138 18.91 0.11 9.40
CA GLN A 138 17.77 -0.56 8.81
C GLN A 138 17.49 -1.93 9.42
N LEU A 139 18.53 -2.75 9.58
CA LEU A 139 18.39 -4.07 10.20
C LEU A 139 17.84 -3.98 11.64
N THR A 140 18.31 -3.02 12.42
CA THR A 140 17.82 -2.78 13.79
C THR A 140 16.36 -2.36 13.80
N ALA A 141 15.96 -1.46 12.90
CA ALA A 141 14.58 -1.01 12.76
C ALA A 141 13.66 -2.20 12.42
N ILE A 142 14.05 -3.01 11.42
CA ILE A 142 13.29 -4.19 11.00
C ILE A 142 13.18 -5.19 12.13
N LEU A 143 14.28 -5.55 12.81
CA LEU A 143 14.26 -6.53 13.89
C LEU A 143 13.34 -6.13 15.04
N ARG A 144 13.36 -4.85 15.42
CA ARG A 144 12.47 -4.29 16.46
C ARG A 144 11.02 -4.34 16.01
N CYS A 145 10.70 -3.73 14.87
CA CYS A 145 9.33 -3.70 14.35
C CYS A 145 8.78 -5.11 14.14
N ALA A 146 9.57 -6.06 13.64
CA ALA A 146 9.14 -7.44 13.37
C ALA A 146 8.72 -8.19 14.64
N ARG A 147 9.37 -7.92 15.78
CA ARG A 147 8.97 -8.52 17.06
C ARG A 147 7.55 -8.07 17.44
N ALA A 148 7.29 -6.77 17.41
CA ALA A 148 5.97 -6.22 17.73
C ALA A 148 4.90 -6.62 16.71
N ALA A 149 5.25 -6.67 15.42
CA ALA A 149 4.31 -6.97 14.35
C ALA A 149 3.87 -8.45 14.34
N LYS A 150 4.74 -9.35 14.81
CA LYS A 150 4.43 -10.79 14.90
C LYS A 150 3.22 -11.05 15.78
N ASP A 151 3.17 -10.46 16.97
CA ASP A 151 2.07 -10.69 17.91
C ASP A 151 0.75 -10.08 17.39
N LEU A 152 0.84 -9.02 16.60
CA LEU A 152 -0.30 -8.33 15.99
C LEU A 152 -0.72 -8.91 14.62
N HIS A 153 0.02 -9.89 14.10
CA HIS A 153 -0.20 -10.48 12.78
C HIS A 153 -0.24 -9.44 11.63
N ILE A 154 0.54 -8.36 11.76
CA ILE A 154 0.65 -7.32 10.74
C ILE A 154 1.88 -7.54 9.85
N PRO A 155 1.74 -7.52 8.51
CA PRO A 155 2.87 -7.60 7.60
C PRO A 155 3.71 -6.32 7.63
N LEU A 156 5.03 -6.50 7.48
CA LEU A 156 5.99 -5.40 7.39
C LEU A 156 6.65 -5.36 6.02
N ILE A 157 6.92 -4.15 5.54
CA ILE A 157 7.70 -3.87 4.34
C ILE A 157 9.01 -3.20 4.76
N ALA A 158 10.14 -3.80 4.43
CA ALA A 158 11.46 -3.18 4.60
C ALA A 158 11.71 -2.18 3.47
N ASP A 159 11.79 -0.89 3.80
CA ASP A 159 11.92 0.19 2.82
C ASP A 159 13.26 0.92 2.94
N GLY A 160 14.08 0.75 1.91
CA GLY A 160 15.40 1.35 1.75
C GLY A 160 16.56 0.51 2.31
N GLY A 161 17.77 0.79 1.81
CA GLY A 161 19.00 0.10 2.20
C GLY A 161 19.26 -1.23 1.47
N ILE A 162 18.52 -1.48 0.38
CA ILE A 162 18.74 -2.57 -0.57
C ILE A 162 19.28 -1.97 -1.87
#